data_AF-A0A423IQP1-F1
#
_entry.id   AF-A0A423IQP1-F1
#
_cell.length_a   1.000
_cell.length_b   1.000
_cell.length_c   1.000
_cell.angle_alpha   90.00
_cell.angle_beta   90.00
_cell.angle_gamma   90.00
#
_symmetry.space_group_name_H-M   'P 1'
#
loop_
_entity.id
_entity.type
_entity.pdbx_description
1 polymer ?
#
loop_
_entity_poly.entity_id
_entity_poly.type
_entity_poly.pdbx_seq_one_letter_code
_entity_poly.pdbx_strand_id
1 'polypeptide(L)'
;APFLNKRIESDAKGFPVLLELPINELTVRKASEKNWRDAMLTATDRLIARDRDEMDDGGGTTLDQTQYTALQAYRRALRDWPQDEFFPAVEHRPVAPPWLAGHL
;
A
#
# COMPACT_ATOMS: atom_id res chain seq x y z
N ALA A 1 18.00 -4.33 -2.79
CA ALA A 1 19.10 -5.11 -3.40
C ALA A 1 19.51 -4.45 -4.72
N PRO A 2 20.78 -4.06 -4.90
CA PRO A 2 21.24 -3.18 -5.98
C PRO A 2 21.43 -3.84 -7.36
N PHE A 3 20.89 -5.06 -7.58
CA PHE A 3 21.18 -5.86 -8.78
C PHE A 3 19.95 -6.25 -9.62
N LEU A 4 18.76 -5.73 -9.29
CA LEU A 4 17.51 -6.20 -9.89
C LEU A 4 17.36 -5.86 -11.39
N ASN A 5 18.25 -5.03 -11.95
CA ASN A 5 18.21 -4.57 -13.34
C ASN A 5 19.50 -4.85 -14.14
N LYS A 6 20.39 -5.72 -13.65
CA LYS A 6 21.67 -6.02 -14.32
C LYS A 6 21.57 -7.38 -14.99
N ARG A 7 21.68 -7.40 -16.32
CA ARG A 7 21.76 -8.63 -17.12
C ARG A 7 23.11 -8.70 -17.81
N ILE A 8 23.76 -9.87 -17.77
CA ILE A 8 24.95 -10.13 -18.58
C ILE A 8 24.47 -10.45 -20.00
N GLU A 9 24.91 -9.68 -20.98
CA GLU A 9 24.61 -9.88 -22.40
C GLU A 9 25.91 -9.85 -23.20
N SER A 10 25.95 -10.52 -24.34
CA SER A 10 27.10 -10.47 -25.25
C SER A 10 27.04 -9.22 -26.13
N ASP A 11 28.12 -8.44 -26.17
CA ASP A 11 28.25 -7.32 -27.11
C ASP A 11 28.43 -7.81 -28.57
N ALA A 12 28.50 -6.87 -29.52
CA ALA A 12 28.68 -7.18 -30.94
C ALA A 12 30.00 -7.92 -31.27
N LYS A 13 30.92 -8.04 -30.30
CA LYS A 13 32.20 -8.74 -30.41
C LYS A 13 32.22 -10.04 -29.58
N GLY A 14 31.10 -10.41 -28.95
CA GLY A 14 30.94 -11.63 -28.17
C GLY A 14 31.47 -11.54 -26.73
N PHE A 15 31.82 -10.36 -26.23
CA PHE A 15 32.26 -10.19 -24.84
C PHE A 15 31.06 -9.99 -23.91
N PRO A 16 31.09 -10.59 -22.70
CA PRO A 16 30.04 -10.36 -21.71
C PRO A 16 30.12 -8.92 -21.19
N VAL A 17 29.08 -8.14 -21.48
CA VAL A 17 28.90 -6.79 -20.97
C VAL A 17 27.76 -6.76 -19.96
N LEU A 18 27.91 -5.91 -18.94
CA LEU A 18 26.88 -5.70 -17.94
C LEU A 18 25.90 -4.65 -18.48
N LEU A 19 24.76 -5.09 -19.00
CA LEU A 19 23.72 -4.19 -19.47
C LEU A 19 22.89 -3.73 -18.27
N GLU A 20 22.92 -2.42 -18.00
CA GLU A 20 21.95 -1.80 -17.10
C GLU A 20 20.65 -1.61 -17.87
N LEU A 21 19.66 -2.46 -17.57
CA LEU A 21 18.30 -2.21 -18.05
C LEU A 21 17.84 -0.89 -17.44
N PRO A 22 17.30 0.05 -18.23
CA PRO A 22 16.76 1.29 -17.70
C PRO A 22 15.62 0.91 -16.75
N ILE A 23 15.87 1.06 -15.43
CA ILE A 23 14.82 0.96 -14.45
C ILE A 23 13.89 2.12 -14.74
N ASN A 24 12.67 1.82 -15.13
CA ASN A 24 11.65 2.85 -15.19
C ASN A 24 11.35 3.26 -13.73
N GLU A 25 11.94 4.37 -13.29
CA GLU A 25 11.81 4.86 -11.91
C GLU A 25 10.33 4.99 -11.50
N LEU A 26 9.45 5.33 -12.44
CA LEU A 26 8.02 5.39 -12.22
C LEU A 26 7.43 4.00 -11.90
N THR A 27 7.87 2.93 -12.55
CA THR A 27 7.34 1.58 -12.25
C THR A 27 7.78 1.11 -10.86
N VAL A 28 9.02 1.42 -10.46
CA VAL A 28 9.51 1.12 -9.10
C VAL A 28 8.76 1.93 -8.05
N ARG A 29 8.55 3.23 -8.28
CA ARG A 29 7.73 4.07 -7.39
C ARG A 29 6.31 3.54 -7.27
N LYS A 30 5.65 3.22 -8.38
CA LYS A 30 4.31 2.61 -8.39
C LYS A 30 4.26 1.28 -7.62
N ALA A 31 5.29 0.44 -7.70
CA ALA A 31 5.37 -0.81 -6.93
C ALA A 31 5.53 -0.54 -5.43
N SER A 32 6.40 0.39 -5.05
CA SER A 32 6.59 0.80 -3.65
C SER A 32 5.29 1.33 -3.03
N GLU A 33 4.54 2.16 -3.75
CA GLU A 33 3.28 2.71 -3.28
C GLU A 33 2.16 1.67 -3.15
N LYS A 34 2.11 0.70 -4.07
CA LYS A 34 1.20 -0.45 -3.93
C LYS A 34 1.51 -1.27 -2.68
N ASN A 35 2.79 -1.53 -2.42
CA ASN A 35 3.21 -2.24 -1.20
C ASN A 35 2.84 -1.46 0.07
N TRP A 36 2.99 -0.12 0.06
CA TRP A 36 2.55 0.72 1.17
C TRP A 36 1.04 0.64 1.40
N ARG A 37 0.24 0.75 0.33
CA ARG A 37 -1.21 0.60 0.39
C ARG A 37 -1.59 -0.75 1.01
N ASP A 38 -0.97 -1.83 0.54
CA ASP A 38 -1.25 -3.18 1.00
C ASP A 38 -0.90 -3.33 2.48
N ALA A 39 0.23 -2.77 2.93
CA ALA A 39 0.60 -2.75 4.34
C ALA A 39 -0.43 -2.00 5.21
N MET A 40 -0.96 -0.86 4.75
CA MET A 40 -2.00 -0.11 5.47
C MET A 40 -3.33 -0.88 5.55
N LEU A 41 -3.71 -1.58 4.48
CA LEU A 41 -4.88 -2.44 4.46
C LEU A 41 -4.70 -3.65 5.41
N THR A 42 -3.54 -4.29 5.41
CA THR A 42 -3.26 -5.41 6.34
C THR A 42 -3.26 -4.94 7.79
N ALA A 43 -2.62 -3.80 8.09
CA ALA A 43 -2.56 -3.26 9.44
C ALA A 43 -3.95 -2.99 10.05
N THR A 44 -4.90 -2.56 9.20
CA THR A 44 -6.26 -2.22 9.62
C THR A 44 -7.25 -3.40 9.54
N ASP A 45 -6.82 -4.57 9.06
CA ASP A 45 -7.71 -5.70 8.80
C ASP A 45 -8.25 -6.34 10.09
N ARG A 46 -7.37 -6.51 11.09
CA ARG A 46 -7.74 -7.06 12.40
C ARG A 46 -8.80 -6.21 13.12
N LEU A 47 -8.76 -4.89 12.94
CA LEU A 47 -9.70 -3.96 13.59
C LEU A 47 -11.10 -4.12 13.01
N ILE A 48 -11.20 -4.29 11.68
CA ILE A 48 -12.48 -4.56 11.02
C ILE A 48 -13.02 -5.94 11.39
N ALA A 49 -12.15 -6.95 11.47
CA ALA A 49 -12.56 -8.29 11.89
C ALA A 49 -13.13 -8.27 13.31
N ARG A 50 -12.39 -7.68 14.27
CA ARG A 50 -12.85 -7.57 15.65
C ARG A 50 -14.15 -6.80 15.79
N ASP A 51 -14.29 -5.66 15.10
CA ASP A 51 -15.50 -4.85 15.17
C ASP A 51 -16.74 -5.63 14.68
N ARG A 52 -16.58 -6.46 13.64
CA ARG A 52 -17.65 -7.36 13.18
C ARG A 52 -17.98 -8.44 14.20
N ASP A 53 -16.95 -9.07 14.77
CA ASP A 53 -17.15 -10.10 15.80
C ASP A 53 -17.90 -9.52 17.01
N GLU A 54 -17.58 -8.29 17.42
CA GLU A 54 -18.24 -7.56 18.53
C GLU A 54 -19.69 -7.16 18.20
N MET A 55 -19.97 -6.79 16.94
CA MET A 55 -21.34 -6.54 16.48
C MET A 55 -22.19 -7.82 16.50
N ASP A 56 -21.61 -8.95 16.07
CA ASP A 56 -22.30 -10.24 16.03
C ASP A 56 -22.55 -10.82 17.44
N ASP A 57 -21.63 -10.59 18.39
CA ASP A 57 -21.79 -10.98 19.79
C ASP A 57 -22.77 -10.07 20.57
N GLY A 58 -23.10 -8.89 20.03
CA GLY A 58 -24.08 -7.96 20.60
C GLY A 58 -23.61 -7.23 21.87
N GLY A 59 -22.33 -7.36 22.23
CA GLY A 59 -21.72 -6.77 23.43
C GLY A 59 -21.32 -5.29 23.31
N GLY A 60 -21.46 -4.71 22.11
CA GLY A 60 -20.99 -3.36 21.78
C GLY A 60 -19.58 -3.36 21.18
N THR A 61 -19.28 -2.35 20.37
CA THR A 61 -18.04 -2.26 19.58
C THR A 61 -16.95 -1.49 20.32
N THR A 62 -15.69 -1.91 20.16
CA THR A 62 -14.53 -1.18 20.67
C THR A 62 -14.34 0.15 19.91
N LEU A 63 -14.70 0.18 18.63
CA LEU A 63 -14.72 1.42 17.85
C LEU A 63 -16.10 2.07 17.96
N ASP A 64 -16.12 3.39 18.10
CA ASP A 64 -17.37 4.14 17.90
C ASP A 64 -17.83 4.04 16.44
N GLN A 65 -19.14 4.17 16.20
CA GLN A 65 -19.73 4.13 14.86
C GLN A 65 -19.08 5.16 13.91
N THR A 66 -18.68 6.32 14.44
CA THR A 66 -17.96 7.35 13.70
C THR A 66 -16.56 6.90 13.30
N GLN A 67 -15.84 6.25 14.22
CA GLN A 67 -14.50 5.71 13.97
C GLN A 67 -14.54 4.56 12.95
N TYR A 68 -15.49 3.64 13.09
CA TYR A 68 -15.67 2.55 12.15
C TYR A 68 -15.98 3.06 10.73
N THR A 69 -16.87 4.05 10.62
CA THR A 69 -17.22 4.68 9.33
C THR A 69 -16.02 5.38 8.70
N ALA A 70 -15.25 6.13 9.50
CA ALA A 70 -14.02 6.78 9.05
C ALA A 70 -12.95 5.76 8.60
N LEU A 71 -12.84 4.61 9.29
CA LEU A 71 -11.94 3.52 8.90
C LEU A 71 -12.34 2.90 7.57
N GLN A 72 -13.63 2.63 7.37
CA GLN A 72 -14.13 2.09 6.11
C GLN A 72 -13.92 3.07 4.95
N ALA A 73 -14.12 4.38 5.17
CA ALA A 73 -13.83 5.41 4.19
C ALA A 73 -12.34 5.49 3.86
N TYR A 74 -11.46 5.45 4.87
CA TYR A 74 -10.01 5.41 4.69
C TYR A 74 -9.56 4.18 3.88
N ARG A 75 -10.06 2.99 4.23
CA ARG A 75 -9.75 1.74 3.51
C ARG A 75 -10.27 1.77 2.07
N ARG A 76 -11.40 2.42 1.80
CA ARG A 76 -11.91 2.62 0.44
C ARG A 76 -10.98 3.56 -0.35
N ALA A 77 -10.62 4.71 0.21
CA ALA A 77 -9.68 5.64 -0.40
C ALA A 77 -8.34 4.97 -0.73
N LEU A 78 -7.81 4.11 0.15
CA LEU A 78 -6.62 3.31 -0.13
C LEU A 78 -6.79 2.40 -1.35
N ARG A 79 -7.95 1.75 -1.52
CA ARG A 79 -8.21 0.85 -2.66
C ARG A 79 -8.38 1.59 -3.97
N ASP A 80 -8.98 2.78 -3.93
CA ASP A 80 -9.25 3.61 -5.10
C ASP A 80 -8.00 4.38 -5.56
N TRP A 81 -7.10 4.72 -4.63
CA TRP A 81 -5.91 5.53 -4.90
C TRP A 81 -5.00 5.03 -6.04
N PRO A 82 -4.74 3.72 -6.25
CA PRO A 82 -3.99 3.25 -7.41
C PRO A 82 -4.64 3.51 -8.78
N GLN A 83 -5.94 3.83 -8.81
CA GLN A 83 -6.68 4.20 -10.02
C GLN A 83 -6.76 5.73 -10.21
N ASP A 84 -6.30 6.50 -9.23
CA ASP A 84 -6.30 7.95 -9.24
C ASP A 84 -5.24 8.50 -10.22
N GLU A 85 -5.50 9.67 -10.82
CA GLU A 85 -4.58 10.35 -11.73
C GLU A 85 -3.28 10.78 -11.04
N PHE A 86 -3.34 11.02 -9.73
CA PHE A 86 -2.20 11.47 -8.94
C PHE A 86 -1.31 10.32 -8.45
N PHE A 87 -1.64 9.06 -8.76
CA PHE A 87 -0.79 7.93 -8.39
C PHE A 87 0.52 7.90 -9.20
N PRO A 88 1.73 7.79 -8.59
CA PRO A 88 2.05 7.38 -7.20
C PRO A 88 2.54 8.53 -6.29
N ALA A 89 1.99 9.73 -6.40
CA ALA A 89 2.45 10.89 -5.64
C ALA A 89 2.14 10.76 -4.14
N VAL A 90 3.18 10.84 -3.29
CA VAL A 90 3.08 10.68 -1.83
C VAL A 90 2.15 11.72 -1.20
N GLU A 91 2.11 12.92 -1.76
CA GLU A 91 1.26 14.04 -1.31
C GLU A 91 -0.24 13.74 -1.43
N HIS A 92 -0.60 12.81 -2.33
CA HIS A 92 -1.99 12.40 -2.56
C HIS A 92 -2.34 11.09 -1.85
N ARG A 93 -1.47 10.57 -0.98
CA ARG A 93 -1.80 9.39 -0.18
C ARG A 93 -3.02 9.68 0.69
N PRO A 94 -3.97 8.72 0.79
CA PRO A 94 -5.04 8.82 1.77
C PRO A 94 -4.48 9.04 3.17
N VAL A 95 -5.01 10.04 3.88
CA VAL A 95 -4.57 10.39 5.23
C VAL A 95 -5.26 9.49 6.24
N ALA A 96 -4.46 8.82 7.07
CA ALA A 96 -4.99 8.00 8.16
C ALA A 96 -5.65 8.87 9.23
N PRO A 97 -6.80 8.46 9.79
CA PRO A 97 -7.40 9.14 10.92
C PRO A 97 -6.45 9.15 12.13
N PRO A 98 -6.35 10.24 12.90
CA PRO A 98 -5.36 10.37 13.98
C PRO A 98 -5.54 9.34 15.11
N TRP A 99 -6.79 8.94 15.37
CA TRP A 99 -7.11 7.92 16.38
C TRP A 99 -6.67 6.50 15.97
N LEU A 100 -6.43 6.25 14.68
CA LEU A 100 -6.09 4.93 14.16
C LEU A 100 -4.72 4.47 14.68
N ALA A 101 -3.76 5.38 14.86
CA ALA A 101 -2.43 5.08 15.36
C ALA A 101 -2.45 4.49 16.78
N GLY A 102 -3.47 4.78 17.59
CA GLY A 102 -3.66 4.17 18.91
C GLY A 102 -4.23 2.75 18.89
N HIS A 103 -4.65 2.25 17.72
CA HIS A 103 -5.34 0.97 17.54
C HIS A 103 -4.54 -0.05 16.70
N LEU A 104 -3.47 0.39 16.04
CA LEU A 104 -2.52 -0.43 15.28
C LEU A 104 -1.47 -1.05 16.23
#